data_AF-A0A2V9PEZ1-F1
#
_entry.id   AF-A0A2V9PEZ1-F1
#
_cell.length_a   1.000
_cell.length_b   1.000
_cell.length_c   1.000
_cell.angle_alpha   90.00
_cell.angle_beta   90.00
_cell.angle_gamma   90.00
#
_symmetry.space_group_name_H-M   'P 1'
#
loop_
_entity.id
_entity.type
_entity.pdbx_description
1 polymer ?
#
loop_
_entity_poly.entity_id
_entity_poly.type
_entity_poly.pdbx_seq_one_letter_code
_entity_poly.pdbx_strand_id
1 'polypeptide(L)'
;MTGSGPIFIPKGFKFSAVTAGIKISGKPDLALILADQPASAAALFTKNLIVAAPVEVGRASLKQSRGRVRAVVVNSGNANCATGRHGIAACKEICRHTSVLLQASASEIFPSSTGIIGLPLPSGKIVSSLKPLLQNAGTSIENLRGFANAILTTDTRPKIASVPLRNGKAAITGIAKGSGMIHPQLATMLVYILTDVAAPPAQLRAALRNACADSFNAISIDGDTSTNDTVLLLASGASGLQLGAVQREFERA
;
A
#
# COMPACT_ATOMS: atom_id res chain seq x y z
N MET A 1 2.45 -7.25 21.08
CA MET A 1 0.98 -7.22 21.14
C MET A 1 0.41 -7.44 19.75
N THR A 2 -0.29 -8.54 19.49
CA THR A 2 -1.12 -8.66 18.29
C THR A 2 -2.33 -7.78 18.45
N GLY A 3 -2.57 -6.85 17.52
CA GLY A 3 -3.76 -6.02 17.50
C GLY A 3 -5.01 -6.89 17.38
N SER A 4 -5.61 -7.25 18.52
CA SER A 4 -6.91 -7.90 18.65
C SER A 4 -8.03 -6.88 18.89
N GLY A 5 -7.83 -5.65 18.44
CA GLY A 5 -8.83 -4.58 18.52
C GLY A 5 -9.85 -4.67 17.38
N PRO A 6 -10.98 -3.96 17.49
CA PRO A 6 -11.95 -3.85 16.41
C PRO A 6 -11.29 -3.27 15.15
N ILE A 7 -11.60 -3.85 13.98
CA ILE A 7 -11.17 -3.33 12.68
C ILE A 7 -12.26 -2.40 12.17
N PHE A 8 -11.88 -1.16 11.87
CA PHE A 8 -12.74 -0.19 11.19
C PHE A 8 -12.31 -0.10 9.73
N ILE A 9 -13.26 0.01 8.81
CA ILE A 9 -12.93 0.23 7.40
C ILE A 9 -13.21 1.70 7.11
N PRO A 10 -12.19 2.53 6.83
CA PRO A 10 -12.42 3.90 6.45
C PRO A 10 -13.29 3.96 5.19
N LYS A 11 -14.29 4.83 5.19
CA LYS A 11 -15.22 4.99 4.06
C LYS A 11 -14.46 5.33 2.78
N GLY A 12 -15.02 4.96 1.62
CA GLY A 12 -14.44 5.27 0.32
C GLY A 12 -13.30 4.36 -0.12
N PHE A 13 -13.07 3.23 0.56
CA PHE A 13 -12.11 2.20 0.17
C PHE A 13 -12.75 0.82 0.05
N LYS A 14 -12.27 0.07 -0.94
CA LYS A 14 -12.56 -1.34 -1.20
C LYS A 14 -11.25 -2.12 -1.27
N PHE A 15 -11.32 -3.40 -0.97
CA PHE A 15 -10.18 -4.30 -0.94
C PHE A 15 -10.49 -5.58 -1.70
N SER A 16 -9.48 -6.18 -2.30
CA SER A 16 -9.54 -7.54 -2.82
C SER A 16 -8.18 -8.19 -2.87
N ALA A 17 -8.19 -9.49 -3.03
CA ALA A 17 -7.01 -10.27 -3.37
C ALA A 17 -7.41 -11.46 -4.25
N VAL A 18 -6.47 -11.90 -5.10
CA VAL A 18 -6.61 -13.08 -5.94
C VAL A 18 -5.28 -13.83 -5.99
N THR A 19 -5.34 -15.09 -6.44
CA THR A 19 -4.16 -15.86 -6.82
C THR A 19 -3.86 -15.57 -8.29
N ALA A 20 -2.81 -14.80 -8.56
CA ALA A 20 -2.27 -14.57 -9.90
C ALA A 20 -1.22 -15.64 -10.28
N GLY A 21 -0.73 -16.43 -9.33
CA GLY A 21 0.22 -17.52 -9.58
C GLY A 21 1.67 -17.03 -9.70
N ILE A 22 2.01 -15.97 -8.96
CA ILE A 22 3.37 -15.46 -8.75
C ILE A 22 4.09 -16.34 -7.72
N LYS A 23 3.41 -16.72 -6.64
CA LYS A 23 3.93 -17.65 -5.62
C LYS A 23 3.72 -19.09 -6.06
N ILE A 24 4.75 -19.91 -5.88
CA ILE A 24 4.68 -21.37 -6.10
C ILE A 24 3.65 -22.03 -5.18
N SER A 25 3.41 -21.48 -3.99
CA SER A 25 2.49 -22.04 -3.00
C SER A 25 1.02 -22.03 -3.42
N GLY A 26 0.64 -21.33 -4.50
CA GLY A 26 -0.75 -21.18 -4.94
C GLY A 26 -1.63 -20.31 -4.03
N LYS A 27 -1.06 -19.75 -2.96
CA LYS A 27 -1.76 -18.80 -2.07
C LYS A 27 -1.97 -17.45 -2.79
N PRO A 28 -2.97 -16.65 -2.38
CA PRO A 28 -3.16 -15.30 -2.89
C PRO A 28 -1.87 -14.46 -2.84
N ASP A 29 -1.61 -13.75 -3.94
CA ASP A 29 -0.35 -13.06 -4.19
C ASP A 29 -0.48 -11.78 -5.00
N LEU A 30 -1.71 -11.41 -5.38
CA LEU A 30 -2.04 -10.13 -5.97
C LEU A 30 -3.20 -9.50 -5.18
N ALA A 31 -3.00 -8.27 -4.72
CA ALA A 31 -3.90 -7.58 -3.82
C ALA A 31 -4.18 -6.16 -4.31
N LEU A 32 -5.35 -5.63 -3.95
CA LEU A 32 -5.84 -4.32 -4.37
C LEU A 32 -6.37 -3.53 -3.18
N ILE A 33 -5.99 -2.25 -3.13
CA ILE A 33 -6.76 -1.20 -2.46
C ILE A 33 -7.36 -0.34 -3.57
N LEU A 34 -8.67 -0.15 -3.56
CA LEU A 34 -9.40 0.67 -4.51
C LEU A 34 -10.13 1.79 -3.76
N ALA A 35 -9.80 3.03 -4.08
CA ALA A 35 -10.56 4.16 -3.59
C ALA A 35 -11.77 4.41 -4.52
N ASP A 36 -12.93 4.79 -3.98
CA ASP A 36 -14.12 5.09 -4.78
C ASP A 36 -13.91 6.31 -5.69
N GLN A 37 -13.08 7.25 -5.25
CA GLN A 37 -12.56 8.39 -6.01
C GLN A 37 -11.04 8.47 -5.77
N PRO A 38 -10.24 9.12 -6.63
CA PRO A 38 -8.81 9.29 -6.37
C PRO A 38 -8.60 9.88 -4.97
N ALA A 39 -7.89 9.19 -4.08
CA ALA A 39 -7.63 9.63 -2.70
C ALA A 39 -6.44 10.59 -2.67
N SER A 40 -6.43 11.53 -1.72
CA SER A 40 -5.19 12.27 -1.39
C SER A 40 -4.17 11.29 -0.81
N ALA A 41 -2.92 11.39 -1.22
CA ALA A 41 -1.89 10.45 -0.85
C ALA A 41 -0.58 11.13 -0.44
N ALA A 42 0.09 10.53 0.54
CA ALA A 42 1.48 10.82 0.86
C ALA A 42 2.23 9.50 1.07
N ALA A 43 3.50 9.46 0.67
CA ALA A 43 4.33 8.28 0.86
C ALA A 43 5.72 8.62 1.34
N LEU A 44 6.30 7.72 2.13
CA LEU A 44 7.72 7.63 2.40
C LEU A 44 8.26 6.33 1.79
N PHE A 45 9.48 6.39 1.30
CA PHE A 45 10.11 5.30 0.57
C PHE A 45 11.46 4.94 1.17
N THR A 46 11.94 3.72 0.89
CA THR A 46 13.30 3.30 1.20
C THR A 46 14.35 4.35 0.82
N LYS A 47 15.42 4.42 1.64
CA LYS A 47 16.63 5.18 1.36
C LYS A 47 17.77 4.32 0.80
N ASN A 48 17.53 3.04 0.52
CA ASN A 48 18.52 2.16 -0.09
C ASN A 48 19.00 2.73 -1.44
N LEU A 49 20.29 2.55 -1.74
CA LEU A 49 20.90 2.94 -3.02
C LEU A 49 20.34 2.09 -4.18
N ILE A 50 20.03 0.83 -3.90
CA ILE A 50 19.32 -0.06 -4.82
C ILE A 50 17.82 0.13 -4.57
N VAL A 51 17.14 0.73 -5.54
CA VAL A 51 15.71 1.00 -5.47
C VAL A 51 14.97 0.10 -6.45
N ALA A 52 13.92 -0.58 -5.98
CA ALA A 52 13.11 -1.45 -6.82
C ALA A 52 12.25 -0.64 -7.81
N ALA A 53 11.97 -1.25 -8.97
CA ALA A 53 11.15 -0.65 -10.01
C ALA A 53 9.78 -0.10 -9.53
N PRO A 54 8.99 -0.79 -8.68
CA PRO A 54 7.72 -0.24 -8.19
C PRO A 54 7.88 1.03 -7.35
N VAL A 55 8.99 1.19 -6.61
CA VAL A 55 9.26 2.39 -5.81
C VAL A 55 9.52 3.59 -6.71
N GLU A 56 10.32 3.41 -7.76
CA GLU A 56 10.58 4.46 -8.75
C GLU A 56 9.29 4.88 -9.47
N VAL A 57 8.50 3.91 -9.93
CA VAL A 57 7.23 4.18 -10.63
C VAL A 57 6.22 4.83 -9.68
N GLY A 58 6.07 4.32 -8.45
CA GLY A 58 5.17 4.90 -7.45
C GLY A 58 5.53 6.35 -7.09
N ARG A 59 6.82 6.67 -6.97
CA ARG A 59 7.29 8.05 -6.75
C ARG A 59 6.96 8.96 -7.93
N ALA A 60 7.17 8.49 -9.15
CA ALA A 60 6.84 9.24 -10.36
C ALA A 60 5.32 9.46 -10.49
N SER A 61 4.52 8.42 -10.25
CA SER A 61 3.05 8.46 -10.25
C SER A 61 2.53 9.50 -9.27
N LEU A 62 2.98 9.48 -8.01
CA LEU A 62 2.57 10.47 -7.00
C LEU A 62 2.91 11.91 -7.40
N LYS A 63 4.08 12.13 -8.02
CA LYS A 63 4.45 13.47 -8.50
C LYS A 63 3.55 13.91 -9.64
N GLN A 64 3.31 13.04 -10.62
CA GLN A 64 2.51 13.33 -11.80
C GLN A 64 1.03 13.55 -11.46
N SER A 65 0.47 12.76 -10.54
CA SER A 65 -0.91 12.88 -10.08
C SER A 65 -1.12 13.97 -9.04
N ARG A 66 -0.07 14.71 -8.66
CA ARG A 66 -0.09 15.71 -7.57
C ARG A 66 -0.59 15.12 -6.24
N GLY A 67 -0.16 13.91 -5.93
CA GLY A 67 -0.50 13.20 -4.69
C GLY A 67 -1.92 12.63 -4.71
N ARG A 68 -2.37 12.13 -5.87
CA ARG A 68 -3.67 11.44 -6.01
C ARG A 68 -3.48 9.97 -6.37
N VAL A 69 -4.19 9.07 -5.70
CA VAL A 69 -4.11 7.62 -5.93
C VAL A 69 -5.53 7.05 -5.95
N ARG A 70 -5.91 6.41 -7.06
CA ARG A 70 -7.18 5.72 -7.23
C ARG A 70 -7.08 4.25 -6.82
N ALA A 71 -5.96 3.60 -7.13
CA ALA A 71 -5.75 2.20 -6.77
C ALA A 71 -4.29 1.92 -6.40
N VAL A 72 -4.11 0.99 -5.48
CA VAL A 72 -2.81 0.40 -5.13
C VAL A 72 -2.84 -1.05 -5.55
N VAL A 73 -1.96 -1.45 -6.47
CA VAL A 73 -1.84 -2.85 -6.92
C VAL A 73 -0.57 -3.42 -6.29
N VAL A 74 -0.74 -4.43 -5.45
CA VAL A 74 0.34 -5.00 -4.65
C VAL A 74 0.53 -6.45 -5.04
N ASN A 75 1.73 -6.81 -5.48
CA ASN A 75 2.10 -8.21 -5.66
C ASN A 75 3.06 -8.68 -4.57
N SER A 76 2.99 -9.95 -4.22
CA SER A 76 3.94 -10.61 -3.33
C SER A 76 4.56 -11.85 -4.00
N GLY A 77 5.70 -12.30 -3.50
CA GLY A 77 6.49 -13.41 -4.10
C GLY A 77 7.55 -12.95 -5.10
N ASN A 78 7.50 -11.71 -5.58
CA ASN A 78 8.51 -11.12 -6.44
C ASN A 78 8.65 -9.62 -6.11
N ALA A 79 9.86 -9.16 -5.79
CA ALA A 79 10.12 -7.77 -5.40
C ALA A 79 10.22 -6.81 -6.59
N ASN A 80 10.38 -7.32 -7.81
CA ASN A 80 10.68 -6.55 -9.01
C ASN A 80 11.83 -5.55 -8.77
N CYS A 81 12.90 -6.04 -8.16
CA CYS A 81 14.11 -5.29 -7.84
C CYS A 81 15.29 -5.89 -8.60
N ALA A 82 16.25 -5.04 -8.98
CA ALA A 82 17.40 -5.41 -9.81
C ALA A 82 17.00 -6.02 -11.18
N THR A 83 15.88 -5.58 -11.75
CA THR A 83 15.31 -6.06 -13.03
C THR A 83 15.48 -5.04 -14.18
N GLY A 84 16.20 -3.94 -13.93
CA GLY A 84 16.50 -2.89 -14.91
C GLY A 84 15.26 -2.27 -15.56
N ARG A 85 15.39 -1.88 -16.83
CA ARG A 85 14.32 -1.23 -17.60
C ARG A 85 13.09 -2.12 -17.79
N HIS A 86 13.26 -3.44 -17.83
CA HIS A 86 12.16 -4.39 -17.95
C HIS A 86 11.25 -4.36 -16.72
N GLY A 87 11.82 -4.24 -15.52
CA GLY A 87 11.04 -4.09 -14.29
C GLY A 87 10.17 -2.84 -14.27
N ILE A 88 10.73 -1.70 -14.70
CA ILE A 88 9.99 -0.43 -14.82
C ILE A 88 8.88 -0.54 -15.85
N ALA A 89 9.16 -1.13 -17.01
CA ALA A 89 8.18 -1.35 -18.07
C ALA A 89 7.02 -2.22 -17.59
N ALA A 90 7.30 -3.32 -16.88
CA ALA A 90 6.30 -4.20 -16.29
C ALA A 90 5.39 -3.46 -15.28
N CYS A 91 5.96 -2.63 -14.40
CA CYS A 91 5.16 -1.81 -13.49
C CYS A 91 4.25 -0.83 -14.24
N LYS A 92 4.77 -0.13 -15.26
CA LYS A 92 3.99 0.81 -16.08
C LYS A 92 2.89 0.11 -16.86
N GLU A 93 3.16 -1.09 -17.37
CA GLU A 93 2.17 -1.93 -18.04
C GLU A 93 1.00 -2.26 -17.11
N ILE A 94 1.29 -2.74 -15.89
CA ILE A 94 0.28 -3.03 -14.87
C ILE A 94 -0.55 -1.78 -14.57
N CYS A 95 0.11 -0.65 -14.28
CA CYS A 95 -0.58 0.62 -14.03
C CYS A 95 -1.50 1.03 -15.18
N ARG A 96 -1.03 0.92 -16.43
CA ARG A 96 -1.82 1.26 -17.63
C ARG A 96 -3.03 0.34 -17.80
N HIS A 97 -2.86 -0.97 -17.65
CA HIS A 97 -3.98 -1.91 -17.78
C HIS A 97 -5.01 -1.71 -16.67
N THR A 98 -4.56 -1.49 -15.43
CA THR A 98 -5.47 -1.16 -14.32
C THR A 98 -6.22 0.14 -14.58
N SER A 99 -5.54 1.17 -15.10
CA SER A 99 -6.16 2.48 -15.33
C SER A 99 -7.23 2.43 -16.43
N VAL A 100 -7.02 1.64 -17.49
CA VAL A 100 -8.03 1.41 -18.53
C VAL A 100 -9.28 0.77 -17.94
N LEU A 101 -9.12 -0.28 -17.11
CA LEU A 101 -10.25 -0.96 -16.46
C LEU A 101 -11.02 -0.06 -15.48
N LEU A 102 -10.34 0.91 -14.87
CA LEU A 102 -10.91 1.86 -13.92
C LEU A 102 -11.36 3.19 -14.53
N GLN A 103 -11.12 3.41 -15.83
CA GLN A 103 -11.28 4.71 -16.49
C GLN A 103 -10.58 5.85 -15.73
N ALA A 104 -9.37 5.58 -15.25
CA ALA A 104 -8.55 6.48 -14.43
C ALA A 104 -7.26 6.85 -15.16
N SER A 105 -6.53 7.84 -14.62
CA SER A 105 -5.18 8.11 -15.11
C SER A 105 -4.20 7.03 -14.65
N ALA A 106 -3.27 6.61 -15.52
CA ALA A 106 -2.23 5.65 -15.14
C ALA A 106 -1.37 6.14 -13.97
N SER A 107 -1.21 7.46 -13.83
CA SER A 107 -0.51 8.08 -12.69
C SER A 107 -1.26 8.00 -11.37
N GLU A 108 -2.55 7.66 -11.38
CA GLU A 108 -3.34 7.40 -10.18
C GLU A 108 -3.27 5.94 -9.72
N ILE A 109 -2.56 5.08 -10.47
CA ILE A 109 -2.33 3.68 -10.09
C ILE A 109 -0.94 3.56 -9.46
N PHE A 110 -0.90 3.12 -8.21
CA PHE A 110 0.32 2.96 -7.44
C PHE A 110 0.75 1.48 -7.42
N PRO A 111 1.88 1.11 -8.04
CA PRO A 111 2.39 -0.25 -7.99
C PRO A 111 3.21 -0.48 -6.72
N SER A 112 3.12 -1.68 -6.16
CA SER A 112 3.94 -2.10 -5.02
C SER A 112 4.27 -3.59 -5.13
N SER A 113 5.50 -3.97 -4.75
CA SER A 113 5.97 -5.35 -4.90
C SER A 113 6.84 -5.76 -3.72
N THR A 114 6.81 -7.05 -3.36
CA THR A 114 7.68 -7.62 -2.32
C THR A 114 7.95 -9.10 -2.59
N GLY A 115 9.14 -9.60 -2.24
CA GLY A 115 9.52 -11.00 -2.43
C GLY A 115 10.94 -11.14 -2.94
N ILE A 116 11.17 -12.07 -3.85
CA ILE A 116 12.50 -12.40 -4.35
C ILE A 116 13.04 -11.26 -5.25
N ILE A 117 14.31 -10.90 -5.06
CA ILE A 117 15.06 -9.90 -5.85
C ILE A 117 15.73 -10.58 -7.06
N GLY A 118 15.92 -9.86 -8.17
CA GLY A 118 16.68 -10.33 -9.34
C GLY A 118 15.89 -11.22 -10.29
N LEU A 119 14.62 -11.51 -9.99
CA LEU A 119 13.74 -12.27 -10.88
C LEU A 119 12.82 -11.34 -11.67
N PRO A 120 12.68 -11.54 -13.00
CA PRO A 120 11.72 -10.80 -13.81
C PRO A 120 10.30 -10.91 -13.24
N LEU A 121 9.58 -9.79 -13.17
CA LEU A 121 8.20 -9.78 -12.73
C LEU A 121 7.31 -10.48 -13.80
N PRO A 122 6.49 -11.47 -13.44
CA PRO A 122 5.58 -12.12 -14.39
C PRO A 122 4.36 -11.24 -14.67
N SER A 123 4.55 -10.07 -15.32
CA SER A 123 3.51 -9.06 -15.52
C SER A 123 2.29 -9.59 -16.27
N GLY A 124 2.47 -10.50 -17.23
CA GLY A 124 1.37 -11.14 -17.94
C GLY A 124 0.37 -11.85 -17.02
N LYS A 125 0.86 -12.52 -15.97
CA LYS A 125 -0.01 -13.15 -14.95
C LYS A 125 -0.82 -12.08 -14.22
N ILE A 126 -0.15 -11.02 -13.75
CA ILE A 126 -0.80 -9.90 -13.06
C ILE A 126 -1.88 -9.26 -13.93
N VAL A 127 -1.54 -8.91 -15.19
CA VAL A 127 -2.46 -8.27 -16.14
C VAL A 127 -3.69 -9.14 -16.37
N SER A 128 -3.52 -10.46 -16.56
CA SER A 128 -4.63 -11.41 -16.74
C SER A 128 -5.55 -11.48 -15.52
N SER A 129 -5.01 -11.25 -14.32
CA SER A 129 -5.75 -11.28 -13.04
C SER A 129 -6.37 -9.93 -12.65
N LEU A 130 -6.12 -8.84 -13.37
CA LEU A 130 -6.62 -7.51 -12.99
C LEU A 130 -8.16 -7.42 -13.01
N LYS A 131 -8.81 -8.03 -14.00
CA LYS A 131 -10.28 -8.01 -14.10
C LYS A 131 -10.95 -8.69 -12.89
N PRO A 132 -10.65 -9.97 -12.55
CA PRO A 132 -11.22 -10.59 -11.36
C PRO A 132 -10.79 -9.88 -10.07
N LEU A 133 -9.56 -9.34 -10.00
CA LEU A 133 -9.12 -8.54 -8.84
C LEU A 133 -10.04 -7.32 -8.61
N LEU A 134 -10.36 -6.57 -9.66
CA LEU A 134 -11.26 -5.41 -9.57
C LEU A 134 -12.70 -5.80 -9.26
N GLN A 135 -13.21 -6.87 -9.87
CA GLN A 135 -14.59 -7.35 -9.66
C GLN A 135 -14.83 -7.84 -8.22
N ASN A 136 -13.81 -8.41 -7.58
CA ASN A 136 -13.88 -8.91 -6.20
C ASN A 136 -13.69 -7.81 -5.14
N ALA A 137 -13.51 -6.55 -5.54
CA ALA A 137 -13.27 -5.43 -4.62
C ALA A 137 -14.52 -5.12 -3.78
N GLY A 138 -14.41 -5.29 -2.47
CA GLY A 138 -15.51 -5.07 -1.53
C GLY A 138 -15.08 -4.33 -0.26
N THR A 139 -16.07 -3.94 0.55
CA THR A 139 -15.89 -3.13 1.77
C THR A 139 -15.98 -3.96 3.05
N SER A 140 -15.89 -5.30 2.99
CA SER A 140 -15.99 -6.14 4.18
C SER A 140 -14.65 -6.28 4.91
N ILE A 141 -14.71 -6.67 6.18
CA ILE A 141 -13.51 -6.98 6.98
C ILE A 141 -12.76 -8.18 6.35
N GLU A 142 -13.48 -9.12 5.77
CA GLU A 142 -12.94 -10.27 5.04
C GLU A 142 -12.17 -9.84 3.80
N ASN A 143 -12.66 -8.84 3.05
CA ASN A 143 -11.93 -8.26 1.92
C ASN A 143 -10.60 -7.63 2.38
N LEU A 144 -10.62 -6.84 3.45
CA LEU A 144 -9.42 -6.23 4.03
C LEU A 144 -8.43 -7.29 4.55
N ARG A 145 -8.93 -8.31 5.25
CA ARG A 145 -8.11 -9.45 5.69
C ARG A 145 -7.55 -10.23 4.51
N GLY A 146 -8.30 -10.39 3.43
CA GLY A 146 -7.85 -11.01 2.18
C GLY A 146 -6.66 -10.25 1.59
N PHE A 147 -6.77 -8.92 1.49
CA PHE A 147 -5.66 -8.06 1.09
C PHE A 147 -4.44 -8.24 2.02
N ALA A 148 -4.64 -8.14 3.34
CA ALA A 148 -3.56 -8.24 4.31
C ALA A 148 -2.83 -9.60 4.26
N ASN A 149 -3.52 -10.69 3.98
CA ASN A 149 -2.93 -12.02 3.79
C ASN A 149 -2.18 -12.14 2.46
N ALA A 150 -2.71 -11.56 1.39
CA ALA A 150 -2.12 -11.68 0.05
C ALA A 150 -0.78 -10.94 -0.09
N ILE A 151 -0.53 -9.89 0.70
CA ILE A 151 0.74 -9.15 0.66
C ILE A 151 1.88 -9.82 1.45
N LEU A 152 1.58 -10.88 2.22
CA LEU A 152 2.55 -11.56 3.08
C LEU A 152 3.64 -12.30 2.28
N THR A 153 4.82 -12.40 2.90
CA THR A 153 5.96 -13.17 2.40
C THR A 153 6.39 -14.22 3.43
N THR A 154 7.46 -13.97 4.19
CA THR A 154 7.93 -14.78 5.32
C THR A 154 7.12 -14.56 6.61
N ASP A 155 6.20 -13.60 6.56
CA ASP A 155 5.31 -13.26 7.66
C ASP A 155 4.49 -14.47 8.14
N THR A 156 4.45 -14.70 9.46
CA THR A 156 3.64 -15.78 10.05
C THR A 156 2.15 -15.44 10.23
N ARG A 157 1.80 -14.14 10.17
CA ARG A 157 0.44 -13.63 10.34
C ARG A 157 0.25 -12.24 9.72
N PRO A 158 -0.98 -11.87 9.31
CA PRO A 158 -1.29 -10.52 8.87
C PRO A 158 -1.17 -9.50 10.02
N LYS A 159 -0.80 -8.25 9.70
CA LYS A 159 -0.76 -7.15 10.66
C LYS A 159 -1.76 -6.06 10.25
N ILE A 160 -2.77 -5.86 11.08
CA ILE A 160 -3.82 -4.84 10.88
C ILE A 160 -4.01 -4.14 12.23
N ALA A 161 -4.13 -2.81 12.20
CA ALA A 161 -4.51 -2.00 13.35
C ALA A 161 -5.47 -0.90 12.90
N SER A 162 -6.48 -0.59 13.72
CA SER A 162 -7.46 0.46 13.42
C SER A 162 -7.74 1.30 14.65
N VAL A 163 -7.94 2.60 14.45
CA VAL A 163 -8.32 3.56 15.49
C VAL A 163 -9.52 4.36 15.00
N PRO A 164 -10.64 4.40 15.75
CA PRO A 164 -11.77 5.27 15.41
C PRO A 164 -11.42 6.72 15.77
N LEU A 165 -11.90 7.66 14.97
CA LEU A 165 -11.80 9.10 15.23
C LEU A 165 -13.17 9.69 15.52
N ARG A 166 -13.23 10.70 16.39
CA ARG A 166 -14.46 11.43 16.74
C ARG A 166 -15.61 10.49 17.12
N ASN A 167 -15.32 9.53 18.00
CA ASN A 167 -16.27 8.51 18.47
C ASN A 167 -16.84 7.64 17.31
N GLY A 168 -16.01 7.31 16.33
CA GLY A 168 -16.37 6.39 15.24
C GLY A 168 -16.97 7.06 13.98
N LYS A 169 -16.93 8.39 13.89
CA LYS A 169 -17.40 9.12 12.68
C LYS A 169 -16.44 8.97 11.49
N ALA A 170 -15.16 8.76 11.79
CA ALA A 170 -14.09 8.47 10.85
C ALA A 170 -13.17 7.41 11.45
N ALA A 171 -12.20 6.92 10.68
CA ALA A 171 -11.20 5.98 11.16
C ALA A 171 -9.84 6.18 10.49
N ILE A 172 -8.80 5.68 11.17
CA ILE A 172 -7.51 5.35 10.57
C ILE A 172 -7.35 3.85 10.64
N THR A 173 -6.85 3.23 9.57
CA THR A 173 -6.54 1.80 9.53
C THR A 173 -5.23 1.56 8.82
N GLY A 174 -4.31 0.90 9.52
CA GLY A 174 -3.01 0.50 9.01
C GLY A 174 -2.99 -0.99 8.69
N ILE A 175 -2.41 -1.34 7.55
CA ILE A 175 -2.10 -2.70 7.13
C ILE A 175 -0.61 -2.75 6.83
N ALA A 176 0.11 -3.67 7.46
CA ALA A 176 1.54 -3.82 7.28
C ALA A 176 1.94 -5.27 6.98
N LYS A 177 3.03 -5.42 6.24
CA LYS A 177 3.78 -6.68 6.10
C LYS A 177 5.27 -6.42 6.24
N GLY A 178 6.02 -7.47 6.52
CA GLY A 178 7.45 -7.42 6.83
C GLY A 178 7.75 -8.22 8.08
N SER A 179 8.77 -9.08 8.02
CA SER A 179 9.27 -9.86 9.16
C SER A 179 10.75 -10.24 9.06
N GLY A 180 11.45 -9.65 8.09
CA GLY A 180 12.87 -9.83 7.80
C GLY A 180 13.28 -8.81 6.74
N MET A 181 14.57 -8.55 6.63
CA MET A 181 15.17 -7.41 5.95
C MET A 181 14.60 -6.09 6.49
N ILE A 182 14.63 -5.92 7.82
CA ILE A 182 14.08 -4.75 8.52
C ILE A 182 15.17 -4.06 9.36
N HIS A 183 15.34 -2.75 9.14
CA HIS A 183 16.28 -1.83 9.79
C HIS A 183 15.68 -0.40 9.80
N PRO A 184 16.09 0.49 10.73
CA PRO A 184 15.81 1.91 10.67
C PRO A 184 16.09 2.52 9.28
N GLN A 185 15.35 3.59 8.94
CA GLN A 185 15.34 4.26 7.62
C GLN A 185 14.42 3.66 6.55
N LEU A 186 13.35 2.97 6.97
CA LEU A 186 12.38 2.26 6.14
C LEU A 186 13.04 1.07 5.45
N ALA A 187 12.78 -0.13 5.97
CA ALA A 187 13.26 -1.46 5.51
C ALA A 187 12.07 -2.40 5.19
N THR A 188 12.22 -3.68 4.71
CA THR A 188 11.25 -4.49 3.89
C THR A 188 9.87 -4.49 4.49
N MET A 189 9.17 -3.41 4.21
CA MET A 189 7.95 -3.09 4.87
C MET A 189 7.09 -2.34 3.88
N LEU A 190 5.97 -2.97 3.57
CA LEU A 190 4.89 -2.33 2.87
C LEU A 190 3.84 -2.01 3.91
N VAL A 191 3.57 -0.72 4.09
CA VAL A 191 2.56 -0.21 5.01
C VAL A 191 1.58 0.62 4.22
N TYR A 192 0.31 0.32 4.41
CA TYR A 192 -0.81 1.06 3.84
C TYR A 192 -1.65 1.59 4.99
N ILE A 193 -1.66 2.91 5.15
CA ILE A 193 -2.48 3.61 6.14
C ILE A 193 -3.63 4.26 5.39
N LEU A 194 -4.86 4.01 5.82
CA LEU A 194 -6.07 4.51 5.17
C LEU A 194 -6.87 5.34 6.17
N THR A 195 -7.44 6.44 5.69
CA THR A 195 -8.38 7.26 6.45
C THR A 195 -9.46 7.85 5.56
N ASP A 196 -10.63 8.08 6.13
CA ASP A 196 -11.73 8.77 5.48
C ASP A 196 -11.81 10.26 5.90
N VAL A 197 -10.85 10.74 6.67
CA VAL A 197 -10.63 12.18 6.93
C VAL A 197 -10.10 12.85 5.66
N ALA A 198 -10.62 14.02 5.33
CA ALA A 198 -10.15 14.83 4.21
C ALA A 198 -8.89 15.61 4.60
N ALA A 199 -7.85 15.51 3.77
CA ALA A 199 -6.61 16.25 3.94
C ALA A 199 -5.90 16.47 2.59
N PRO A 200 -5.20 17.60 2.41
CA PRO A 200 -4.32 17.78 1.28
C PRO A 200 -3.04 16.92 1.42
N PRO A 201 -2.42 16.48 0.30
CA PRO A 201 -1.20 15.66 0.32
C PRO A 201 -0.05 16.20 1.18
N ALA A 202 0.11 17.52 1.26
CA ALA A 202 1.15 18.15 2.07
C ALA A 202 0.97 17.91 3.58
N GLN A 203 -0.27 18.01 4.09
CA GLN A 203 -0.56 17.75 5.50
C GLN A 203 -0.42 16.27 5.83
N LEU A 204 -0.88 15.38 4.93
CA LEU A 204 -0.66 13.94 5.07
C LEU A 204 0.83 13.60 5.15
N ARG A 205 1.66 14.24 4.31
CA ARG A 205 3.11 14.03 4.33
C ARG A 205 3.75 14.47 5.64
N ALA A 206 3.30 15.60 6.21
CA ALA A 206 3.80 16.07 7.50
C ALA A 206 3.44 15.09 8.63
N ALA A 207 2.18 14.70 8.73
CA ALA A 207 1.72 13.71 9.71
C ALA A 207 2.45 12.37 9.57
N LEU A 208 2.60 11.88 8.33
CA LEU A 208 3.28 10.62 8.06
C LEU A 208 4.76 10.64 8.46
N ARG A 209 5.47 11.75 8.22
CA ARG A 209 6.88 11.89 8.63
C ARG A 209 7.05 11.80 10.13
N ASN A 210 6.19 12.50 10.88
CA ASN A 210 6.23 12.51 12.33
C ASN A 210 5.92 11.11 12.89
N ALA A 211 4.83 10.50 12.44
CA ALA A 211 4.44 9.16 12.87
C ALA A 211 5.54 8.12 12.58
N CYS A 212 6.18 8.18 11.41
CA CYS A 212 7.23 7.22 11.05
C CYS A 212 8.54 7.42 11.80
N ALA A 213 8.84 8.63 12.29
CA ALA A 213 10.11 8.93 12.99
C ALA A 213 10.28 8.06 14.24
N ASP A 214 9.23 7.95 15.05
CA ASP A 214 9.25 7.24 16.33
C ASP A 214 8.65 5.82 16.24
N SER A 215 8.30 5.35 15.04
CA SER A 215 7.72 4.01 14.82
C SER A 215 8.54 3.20 13.82
N PHE A 216 8.18 3.23 12.54
CA PHE A 216 8.80 2.41 11.49
C PHE A 216 10.29 2.70 11.29
N ASN A 217 10.75 3.93 11.56
CA ASN A 217 12.17 4.27 11.53
C ASN A 217 12.92 3.88 12.80
N ALA A 218 12.26 3.33 13.82
CA ALA A 218 12.85 2.90 15.08
C ALA A 218 12.90 1.37 15.23
N ILE A 219 12.56 0.60 14.19
CA ILE A 219 12.50 -0.87 14.22
C ILE A 219 13.65 -1.47 13.42
N SER A 220 14.39 -2.41 14.02
CA SER A 220 15.35 -3.30 13.35
C SER A 220 15.05 -4.75 13.71
N ILE A 221 15.13 -5.66 12.74
CA ILE A 221 15.05 -7.11 12.94
C ILE A 221 16.41 -7.75 12.70
N ASP A 222 17.03 -7.46 11.55
CA ASP A 222 18.27 -8.12 11.11
C ASP A 222 19.35 -7.15 10.61
N GLY A 223 19.04 -5.85 10.48
CA GLY A 223 20.02 -4.84 10.10
C GLY A 223 20.03 -4.48 8.62
N ASP A 224 19.28 -5.21 7.79
CA ASP A 224 19.26 -5.02 6.35
C ASP A 224 18.15 -4.05 5.90
N THR A 225 18.53 -2.88 5.37
CA THR A 225 17.58 -1.96 4.73
C THR A 225 17.19 -2.47 3.35
N SER A 226 15.90 -2.49 3.08
CA SER A 226 15.33 -3.09 1.87
C SER A 226 15.27 -2.15 0.69
N THR A 227 15.08 -2.73 -0.50
CA THR A 227 15.00 -2.01 -1.76
C THR A 227 13.58 -1.54 -2.13
N ASN A 228 12.58 -1.96 -1.35
CA ASN A 228 11.15 -1.87 -1.72
C ASN A 228 10.29 -1.01 -0.80
N ASP A 229 10.87 -0.40 0.23
CA ASP A 229 10.08 0.05 1.38
C ASP A 229 9.20 1.19 1.02
N THR A 230 7.96 1.08 1.49
CA THR A 230 6.90 2.01 1.16
C THR A 230 5.95 2.09 2.33
N VAL A 231 5.82 3.28 2.89
CA VAL A 231 4.71 3.65 3.78
C VAL A 231 3.83 4.61 3.00
N LEU A 232 2.62 4.18 2.66
CA LEU A 232 1.66 4.94 1.87
C LEU A 232 0.44 5.26 2.74
N LEU A 233 0.16 6.56 2.90
CA LEU A 233 -1.03 7.09 3.57
C LEU A 233 -2.04 7.58 2.52
N LEU A 234 -3.26 7.07 2.56
CA LEU A 234 -4.37 7.39 1.67
C LEU A 234 -5.54 8.02 2.46
N ALA A 235 -6.04 9.14 1.98
CA ALA A 235 -7.15 9.87 2.56
C ALA A 235 -8.29 10.03 1.54
N SER A 236 -9.40 9.31 1.72
CA SER A 236 -10.54 9.36 0.80
C SER A 236 -11.40 10.62 0.97
N GLY A 237 -11.41 11.21 2.18
CA GLY A 237 -12.28 12.33 2.53
C GLY A 237 -13.76 11.98 2.69
N ALA A 238 -14.12 10.69 2.61
CA ALA A 238 -15.52 10.24 2.59
C ALA A 238 -16.26 10.37 3.95
N SER A 239 -15.57 10.68 5.04
CA SER A 239 -16.21 10.92 6.35
C SER A 239 -16.88 12.29 6.46
N GLY A 240 -16.51 13.24 5.58
CA GLY A 240 -16.89 14.65 5.68
C GLY A 240 -16.08 15.45 6.73
N LEU A 241 -15.23 14.79 7.53
CA LEU A 241 -14.34 15.46 8.48
C LEU A 241 -13.09 15.99 7.78
N GLN A 242 -12.64 17.17 8.18
CA GLN A 242 -11.38 17.78 7.73
C GLN A 242 -10.29 17.54 8.76
N LEU A 243 -9.05 17.29 8.31
CA LEU A 243 -7.91 17.02 9.20
C LEU A 243 -7.71 18.11 10.26
N GLY A 244 -7.87 19.39 9.90
CA GLY A 244 -7.75 20.49 10.86
C GLY A 244 -8.71 20.39 12.05
N ALA A 245 -9.87 19.74 11.89
CA ALA A 245 -10.82 19.52 12.98
C ALA A 245 -10.45 18.34 13.87
N VAL A 246 -9.56 17.43 13.44
CA VAL A 246 -9.19 16.21 14.16
C VAL A 246 -7.68 16.04 14.34
N GLN A 247 -6.89 17.08 14.07
CA GLN A 247 -5.44 16.95 13.88
C GLN A 247 -4.72 16.23 15.03
N ARG A 248 -4.98 16.63 16.28
CA ARG A 248 -4.37 15.99 17.46
C ARG A 248 -4.76 14.53 17.64
N GLU A 249 -6.02 14.19 17.36
CA GLU A 249 -6.52 12.81 17.43
C GLU A 249 -5.92 11.97 16.30
N PHE A 250 -5.84 12.55 15.10
CA PHE A 250 -5.28 11.95 13.91
C PHE A 250 -3.78 11.65 14.03
N GLU A 251 -3.00 12.59 14.56
CA GLU A 251 -1.55 12.42 14.72
C GLU A 251 -1.19 11.46 15.86
N ARG A 252 -2.09 11.27 16.84
CA ARG A 252 -1.90 10.33 17.95
C ARG A 252 -2.29 8.89 17.60
N ALA A 253 -3.21 8.72 16.66
CA ALA A 253 -3.77 7.43 16.23
C ALA A 253 -2.80 6.62 15.37
#